data_AF-A0A0L8HZX8-F1
#
_entry.id   AF-A0A0L8HZX8-F1
#
_cell.length_a   1.000
_cell.length_b   1.000
_cell.length_c   1.000
_cell.angle_alpha   90.00
_cell.angle_beta   90.00
_cell.angle_gamma   90.00
#
_symmetry.space_group_name_H-M   'P 1'
#
loop_
_entity.id
_entity.type
_entity.pdbx_description
1 polymer ?
#
loop_
_entity_poly.entity_id
_entity_poly.type
_entity_poly.pdbx_seq_one_letter_code
_entity_poly.pdbx_strand_id
1 'polypeptide(L)'
;MDQVGLGTEAIVNWYNYFRDVCAMWCIDHPTKIGGEGVKVDIAESKFMHRQYHRGRYKEGHWILGMVERHSLNSVLVPVPDQSGATLLPIILKHVLPGTCIVTDGCHSYEKLPESADHCLQFMDPKDEKRNRNTTEGTWNNVKNRYKHLYGHSDNLFSTYLQEFSWRRVHKNNTFMSFIYWIRHYYPV
;
A
#
# COMPACT_ATOMS: atom_id res chain seq x y z
N MET A 1 4.37 0.74 -30.11
CA MET A 1 4.97 1.87 -29.36
C MET A 1 5.54 2.90 -30.35
N ASP A 2 4.87 3.14 -31.49
CA ASP A 2 5.45 3.93 -32.60
C ASP A 2 4.81 5.32 -32.75
N GLN A 3 3.99 5.77 -31.79
CA GLN A 3 3.27 7.04 -31.92
C GLN A 3 4.14 8.28 -31.65
N VAL A 4 5.30 8.14 -30.98
CA VAL A 4 6.18 9.26 -30.62
C VAL A 4 7.68 8.99 -30.83
N GLY A 5 8.06 7.83 -31.39
CA GLY A 5 9.47 7.48 -31.66
C GLY A 5 10.37 7.35 -30.42
N LEU A 6 9.81 7.30 -29.20
CA LEU A 6 10.58 7.14 -27.97
C LEU A 6 11.01 5.67 -27.79
N GLY A 7 12.30 5.45 -27.54
CA GLY A 7 12.83 4.14 -27.20
C GLY A 7 12.27 3.62 -25.87
N THR A 8 12.09 2.31 -25.75
CA THR A 8 11.59 1.63 -24.54
C THR A 8 12.39 2.02 -23.29
N GLU A 9 13.71 2.19 -23.43
CA GLU A 9 14.59 2.61 -22.33
C GLU A 9 14.24 3.99 -21.79
N ALA A 10 13.97 4.96 -22.67
CA ALA A 10 13.57 6.31 -22.27
C ALA A 10 12.24 6.28 -21.50
N ILE A 11 11.29 5.45 -21.91
CA ILE A 11 10.01 5.26 -21.22
C ILE A 11 10.25 4.69 -19.82
N VAL A 12 11.03 3.60 -19.70
CA VAL A 12 11.34 2.96 -18.41
C VAL A 12 12.03 3.95 -17.47
N ASN A 13 13.01 4.71 -17.96
CA ASN A 13 13.72 5.72 -17.16
C ASN A 13 12.75 6.80 -16.66
N TRP A 14 11.86 7.31 -17.51
CA TRP A 14 10.83 8.26 -17.09
C TRP A 14 9.92 7.72 -15.97
N TYR A 15 9.48 6.47 -16.07
CA TYR A 15 8.71 5.83 -14.99
C TYR A 15 9.53 5.64 -13.71
N ASN A 16 10.83 5.39 -13.81
CA ASN A 16 11.71 5.31 -12.65
C ASN A 16 11.84 6.68 -11.96
N TYR A 17 12.13 7.75 -12.71
CA TYR A 17 12.19 9.10 -12.16
C TYR A 17 10.88 9.54 -11.50
N PHE A 18 9.74 9.23 -12.14
CA PHE A 18 8.43 9.49 -11.55
C PHE A 18 8.26 8.77 -10.20
N ARG A 19 8.66 7.49 -10.13
CA ARG A 19 8.58 6.70 -8.91
C ARG A 19 9.53 7.18 -7.83
N ASP A 20 10.72 7.65 -8.18
CA ASP A 20 11.67 8.21 -7.22
C ASP A 20 11.08 9.44 -6.53
N VAL A 21 10.45 10.35 -7.29
CA VAL A 21 9.73 11.51 -6.72
C VAL A 21 8.59 11.08 -5.79
N CYS A 22 7.80 10.07 -6.20
CA CYS A 22 6.73 9.54 -5.34
C CYS A 22 7.29 8.92 -4.05
N ALA A 23 8.38 8.17 -4.15
CA ALA A 23 9.04 7.50 -3.04
C ALA A 23 9.60 8.52 -2.04
N MET A 24 10.30 9.54 -2.51
CA MET A 24 10.81 10.65 -1.69
C MET A 24 9.66 11.36 -0.96
N TRP A 25 8.58 11.67 -1.69
CA TRP A 25 7.39 12.26 -1.08
C TRP A 25 6.82 11.40 0.06
N CYS A 26 6.67 10.10 -0.15
CA CYS A 26 6.17 9.19 0.89
C CYS A 26 7.10 9.08 2.10
N ILE A 27 8.42 9.23 1.91
CA ILE A 27 9.40 9.25 3.00
C ILE A 27 9.23 10.52 3.85
N ASP A 28 9.10 11.67 3.21
CA ASP A 28 8.96 12.96 3.90
C ASP A 28 7.57 13.19 4.51
N HIS A 29 6.56 12.49 3.99
CA HIS A 29 5.17 12.59 4.41
C HIS A 29 4.70 11.24 4.96
N PRO A 30 5.24 10.80 6.12
CA PRO A 30 4.85 9.53 6.71
C PRO A 30 3.35 9.55 6.99
N THR A 31 2.62 8.75 6.22
CA THR A 31 1.16 8.74 6.28
C THR A 31 0.70 8.10 7.58
N LYS A 32 -0.16 8.82 8.31
CA LYS A 32 -0.94 8.27 9.41
C LYS A 32 -2.40 8.21 8.99
N ILE A 33 -3.08 7.15 9.41
CA ILE A 33 -4.48 6.88 9.09
C ILE A 33 -5.27 6.55 10.35
N GLY A 34 -6.58 6.62 10.26
CA GLY A 34 -7.48 6.36 11.37
C GLY A 34 -7.73 7.59 12.22
N GLY A 35 -7.92 7.36 13.52
CA GLY A 35 -8.33 8.33 14.52
C GLY A 35 -9.70 7.98 15.10
N GLU A 36 -10.13 8.76 16.08
CA GLU A 36 -11.41 8.57 16.75
C GLU A 36 -12.58 8.53 15.75
N GLY A 37 -13.42 7.50 15.85
CA GLY A 37 -14.56 7.28 14.96
C GLY A 37 -14.22 6.77 13.56
N VAL A 38 -12.93 6.59 13.23
CA VAL A 38 -12.49 6.10 11.91
C VAL A 38 -12.27 4.58 11.95
N LYS A 39 -12.71 3.90 10.89
CA LYS A 39 -12.47 2.47 10.68
C LYS A 39 -11.34 2.23 9.67
N VAL A 40 -10.38 1.42 10.08
CA VAL A 40 -9.26 0.99 9.24
C VAL A 40 -9.30 -0.52 9.08
N ASP A 41 -9.43 -1.00 7.86
CA ASP A 41 -9.25 -2.42 7.53
C ASP A 41 -7.75 -2.74 7.49
N ILE A 42 -7.32 -3.78 8.18
CA ILE A 42 -5.94 -4.28 8.17
C ILE A 42 -5.97 -5.73 7.67
N ALA A 43 -5.14 -6.02 6.67
CA ALA A 43 -4.94 -7.38 6.18
C ALA A 43 -3.59 -7.55 5.50
N GLU A 44 -3.12 -8.79 5.43
CA GLU A 44 -1.90 -9.16 4.75
C GLU A 44 -2.18 -9.75 3.36
N SER A 45 -1.28 -9.50 2.40
CA SER A 45 -1.36 -10.15 1.09
C SER A 45 0.01 -10.46 0.53
N LYS A 46 0.16 -11.63 -0.09
CA LYS A 46 1.38 -12.04 -0.77
C LYS A 46 1.36 -11.66 -2.25
N PHE A 47 2.34 -10.87 -2.67
CA PHE A 47 2.52 -10.40 -4.04
C PHE A 47 3.64 -11.17 -4.75
N MET A 48 3.60 -11.16 -6.10
CA MET A 48 4.65 -11.72 -6.97
C MET A 48 5.05 -13.19 -6.68
N HIS A 49 4.15 -13.97 -6.08
CA HIS A 49 4.37 -15.39 -5.85
C HIS A 49 3.71 -16.22 -6.96
N ARG A 50 4.20 -17.45 -7.13
CA ARG A 50 3.61 -18.42 -8.05
C ARG A 50 2.19 -18.78 -7.60
N GLN A 51 1.19 -18.43 -8.41
CA GLN A 51 -0.20 -18.81 -8.17
C GLN A 51 -0.54 -20.08 -8.97
N TYR A 52 -1.34 -20.98 -8.37
CA TYR A 52 -1.92 -22.16 -9.02
C TYR A 52 -0.92 -23.08 -9.74
N HIS A 53 0.31 -23.20 -9.21
CA HIS A 53 1.38 -24.00 -9.81
C HIS A 53 1.70 -23.66 -11.28
N ARG A 54 1.35 -22.47 -11.77
CA ARG A 54 1.65 -22.04 -13.14
C ARG A 54 2.79 -21.01 -13.14
N GLY A 55 3.71 -21.15 -14.09
CA GLY A 55 4.87 -20.26 -14.23
C GLY A 55 6.04 -20.59 -13.29
N ARG A 56 7.09 -19.74 -13.36
CA ARG A 56 8.32 -19.88 -12.58
C ARG A 56 8.06 -19.62 -11.10
N TYR A 57 8.70 -20.39 -10.22
CA TYR A 57 8.67 -20.12 -8.78
C TYR A 57 9.31 -18.76 -8.47
N LYS A 58 8.62 -17.98 -7.65
CA LYS A 58 9.11 -16.78 -6.99
C LYS A 58 8.59 -16.81 -5.56
N GLU A 59 9.45 -16.47 -4.61
CA GLU A 59 9.09 -16.38 -3.19
C GLU A 59 7.99 -15.34 -2.97
N GLY A 60 8.10 -14.20 -3.66
CA GLY A 60 7.15 -13.09 -3.56
C GLY A 60 7.42 -12.18 -2.38
N HIS A 61 6.55 -11.19 -2.19
CA HIS A 61 6.66 -10.21 -1.11
C HIS A 61 5.38 -10.24 -0.26
N TRP A 62 5.53 -10.33 1.05
CA TRP A 62 4.43 -10.06 1.96
C TRP A 62 4.22 -8.55 2.07
N ILE A 63 2.96 -8.14 2.07
CA ILE A 63 2.57 -6.75 2.29
C ILE A 63 1.55 -6.73 3.42
N LEU A 64 1.75 -5.83 4.38
CA LEU A 64 0.72 -5.37 5.30
C LEU A 64 -0.02 -4.19 4.68
N GLY A 65 -1.32 -4.33 4.45
CA GLY A 65 -2.18 -3.26 3.97
C GLY A 65 -3.07 -2.74 5.08
N MET A 66 -3.12 -1.43 5.23
CA MET A 66 -4.02 -0.74 6.15
C MET A 66 -4.81 0.29 5.35
N VAL A 67 -6.14 0.21 5.35
CA VAL A 67 -7.01 1.00 4.46
C VAL A 67 -8.17 1.62 5.24
N GLU A 68 -8.30 2.95 5.18
CA GLU A 68 -9.47 3.65 5.71
C GLU A 68 -10.70 3.36 4.86
N ARG A 69 -11.79 2.89 5.49
CA ARG A 69 -12.99 2.47 4.75
C ARG A 69 -13.66 3.58 3.93
N HIS A 70 -13.62 4.82 4.43
CA HIS A 70 -14.35 5.94 3.82
C HIS A 70 -13.51 6.68 2.77
N SER A 71 -12.29 7.07 3.12
CA SER A 71 -11.41 7.85 2.24
C SER A 71 -10.69 6.99 1.20
N LEU A 72 -10.54 5.68 1.48
CA LEU A 72 -9.65 4.75 0.79
C LEU A 72 -8.17 5.15 0.84
N ASN A 73 -7.80 6.06 1.76
CA ASN A 73 -6.41 6.29 2.11
C ASN A 73 -5.82 4.99 2.62
N SER A 74 -4.60 4.70 2.19
CA SER A 74 -4.00 3.40 2.46
C SER A 74 -2.51 3.52 2.73
N VAL A 75 -2.05 2.73 3.67
CA VAL A 75 -0.63 2.49 3.92
C VAL A 75 -0.34 1.04 3.53
N LEU A 76 0.59 0.85 2.60
CA LEU A 76 0.98 -0.46 2.08
C LEU A 76 2.48 -0.66 2.37
N VAL A 77 2.80 -1.61 3.24
CA VAL A 77 4.18 -1.81 3.73
C VAL A 77 4.66 -3.22 3.38
N PRO A 78 5.74 -3.39 2.60
CA PRO A 78 6.40 -4.68 2.47
C PRO A 78 6.91 -5.15 3.84
N VAL A 79 6.66 -6.41 4.18
CA VAL A 79 7.09 -7.00 5.45
C VAL A 79 7.85 -8.30 5.19
N PRO A 80 8.85 -8.64 6.03
CA PRO A 80 9.57 -9.91 5.90
C PRO A 80 8.69 -11.13 6.23
N ASP A 81 7.77 -10.97 7.19
CA ASP A 81 6.86 -12.01 7.65
C ASP A 81 5.56 -11.40 8.21
N GLN A 82 4.62 -12.26 8.56
CA GLN A 82 3.30 -11.90 9.09
C GLN A 82 3.20 -12.07 10.62
N SER A 83 4.33 -12.11 11.32
CA SER A 83 4.34 -12.28 12.77
C SER A 83 3.85 -11.00 13.46
N GLY A 84 3.15 -11.14 14.59
CA GLY A 84 2.76 -9.97 15.39
C GLY A 84 3.97 -9.11 15.81
N ALA A 85 5.14 -9.69 16.02
CA ALA A 85 6.38 -8.96 16.31
C ALA A 85 6.78 -7.99 15.19
N THR A 86 6.56 -8.38 13.93
CA THR A 86 6.80 -7.54 12.75
C THR A 86 5.66 -6.55 12.52
N LEU A 87 4.41 -7.01 12.61
CA LEU A 87 3.25 -6.22 12.20
C LEU A 87 2.85 -5.16 13.22
N LEU A 88 2.88 -5.46 14.52
CA LEU A 88 2.39 -4.55 15.57
C LEU A 88 3.13 -3.21 15.56
N PRO A 89 4.48 -3.13 15.52
CA PRO A 89 5.17 -1.84 15.48
C PRO A 89 4.83 -1.00 14.24
N ILE A 90 4.57 -1.65 13.11
CA ILE A 90 4.20 -0.98 11.86
C ILE A 90 2.79 -0.40 11.99
N ILE A 91 1.85 -1.17 12.53
CA ILE A 91 0.48 -0.71 12.80
C ILE A 91 0.51 0.50 13.74
N LEU A 92 1.22 0.41 14.87
CA LEU A 92 1.32 1.49 15.85
C LEU A 92 1.99 2.76 15.30
N LYS A 93 2.88 2.62 14.31
CA LYS A 93 3.51 3.76 13.64
C LYS A 93 2.54 4.52 12.74
N HIS A 94 1.62 3.81 12.09
CA HIS A 94 0.80 4.33 11.00
C HIS A 94 -0.68 4.52 11.35
N VAL A 95 -1.19 3.83 12.36
CA VAL A 95 -2.59 3.91 12.80
C VAL A 95 -2.68 4.80 14.03
N LEU A 96 -3.51 5.83 13.97
CA LEU A 96 -3.70 6.78 15.06
C LEU A 96 -4.45 6.14 16.24
N PRO A 97 -4.14 6.48 17.51
CA PRO A 97 -4.93 6.06 18.68
C PRO A 97 -6.43 6.38 18.52
N GLY A 98 -7.29 5.60 19.16
CA GLY A 98 -8.76 5.72 19.04
C GLY A 98 -9.35 5.14 17.74
N THR A 99 -8.51 4.64 16.81
CA THR A 99 -8.98 3.96 15.61
C THR A 99 -9.73 2.66 15.93
N CYS A 100 -10.80 2.40 15.18
CA CYS A 100 -11.44 1.10 15.12
C CYS A 100 -10.77 0.25 14.02
N ILE A 101 -9.89 -0.65 14.43
CA ILE A 101 -9.20 -1.60 13.54
C ILE A 101 -10.15 -2.75 13.22
N VAL A 102 -10.30 -3.08 11.93
CA VAL A 102 -11.04 -4.25 11.47
C VAL A 102 -10.10 -5.22 10.75
N THR A 103 -10.07 -6.48 11.17
CA THR A 103 -9.14 -7.48 10.63
C THR A 103 -9.78 -8.86 10.51
N ASP A 104 -9.31 -9.65 9.55
CA ASP A 104 -9.65 -11.07 9.37
C ASP A 104 -8.68 -12.01 10.11
N GLY A 105 -7.53 -11.51 10.59
CA GLY A 105 -6.54 -12.28 11.34
C GLY A 105 -6.80 -12.23 12.86
N CYS A 106 -6.97 -13.38 13.51
CA CYS A 106 -7.21 -13.40 14.96
C CYS A 106 -5.91 -13.32 15.78
N HIS A 107 -4.92 -14.16 15.49
CA HIS A 107 -3.80 -14.41 16.42
C HIS A 107 -2.67 -13.38 16.39
N SER A 108 -2.33 -12.77 15.25
CA SER A 108 -1.19 -11.84 15.16
C SER A 108 -1.45 -10.50 15.87
N TYR A 109 -2.72 -10.19 16.17
CA TYR A 109 -3.19 -8.87 16.56
C TYR A 109 -3.77 -8.78 17.96
N GLU A 110 -3.80 -9.88 18.73
CA GLU A 110 -4.44 -9.95 20.05
C GLU A 110 -3.93 -8.89 21.04
N LYS A 111 -2.67 -8.45 20.90
CA LYS A 111 -2.03 -7.46 21.77
C LYS A 111 -2.25 -5.99 21.36
N LEU A 112 -2.91 -5.73 20.22
CA LEU A 112 -3.19 -4.36 19.76
C LEU A 112 -4.00 -3.50 20.74
N PRO A 113 -5.09 -4.00 21.36
CA PRO A 113 -5.95 -3.18 22.20
C PRO A 113 -5.22 -2.60 23.42
N GLU A 114 -4.34 -3.40 24.02
CA GLU A 114 -3.58 -3.03 25.24
C GLU A 114 -2.50 -1.97 24.96
N SER A 115 -2.06 -1.85 23.72
CA SER A 115 -0.82 -1.15 23.39
C SER A 115 -1.01 0.32 22.97
N ALA A 116 -2.20 0.73 22.52
CA ALA A 116 -2.39 2.06 21.93
C ALA A 116 -3.83 2.60 21.88
N ASP A 117 -4.70 2.15 22.81
CA ASP A 117 -6.09 2.65 22.90
C ASP A 117 -6.84 2.51 21.56
N HIS A 118 -6.68 1.35 20.91
CA HIS A 118 -7.39 1.00 19.69
C HIS A 118 -8.56 0.09 20.01
N CYS A 119 -9.68 0.29 19.34
CA CYS A 119 -10.75 -0.70 19.31
C CYS A 119 -10.40 -1.75 18.25
N LEU A 120 -10.28 -3.02 18.63
CA LEU A 120 -10.09 -4.13 17.70
C LEU A 120 -11.41 -4.84 17.42
N GLN A 121 -11.75 -4.99 16.15
CA GLN A 121 -12.93 -5.70 15.67
C GLN A 121 -12.51 -6.80 14.70
N PHE A 122 -12.81 -8.04 15.05
CA PHE A 122 -12.64 -9.15 14.11
C PHE A 122 -13.80 -9.18 13.13
N MET A 123 -13.51 -9.47 11.86
CA MET A 123 -14.53 -9.72 10.85
C MET A 123 -15.33 -10.97 11.25
N ASP A 124 -16.66 -10.85 11.28
CA ASP A 124 -17.55 -11.97 11.57
C ASP A 124 -17.94 -12.62 10.23
N PRO A 125 -17.57 -13.89 9.95
CA PRO A 125 -17.87 -14.56 8.68
C PRO A 125 -19.34 -14.49 8.23
N LYS A 126 -20.28 -14.24 9.15
CA LYS A 126 -21.72 -14.17 8.88
C LYS A 126 -22.25 -12.76 8.60
N ASP A 127 -21.46 -11.70 8.83
CA ASP A 127 -21.85 -10.30 8.61
C ASP A 127 -21.21 -9.72 7.34
N GLU A 128 -21.76 -10.08 6.18
CA GLU A 128 -21.29 -9.60 4.88
C GLU A 128 -21.29 -8.07 4.75
N LYS A 129 -22.23 -7.38 5.42
CA LYS A 129 -22.37 -5.92 5.32
C LYS A 129 -21.24 -5.21 6.05
N ARG A 130 -20.81 -5.73 7.20
CA ARG A 130 -19.65 -5.27 7.98
C ARG A 130 -18.33 -5.74 7.37
N ASN A 131 -18.32 -6.86 6.66
CA ASN A 131 -17.15 -7.46 6.01
C ASN A 131 -16.90 -7.00 4.57
N ARG A 132 -17.59 -5.97 4.06
CA ARG A 132 -17.20 -5.34 2.79
C ARG A 132 -15.77 -4.79 2.93
N ASN A 133 -14.81 -5.62 2.56
CA ASN A 133 -13.40 -5.41 2.82
C ASN A 133 -12.85 -4.44 1.77
N THR A 134 -12.64 -3.19 2.17
CA THR A 134 -12.03 -2.19 1.28
C THR A 134 -10.60 -2.53 0.91
N THR A 135 -9.96 -3.42 1.67
CA THR A 135 -8.64 -3.96 1.40
C THR A 135 -8.63 -4.88 0.19
N GLU A 136 -9.65 -5.73 -0.04
CA GLU A 136 -9.70 -6.58 -1.25
C GLU A 136 -9.79 -5.76 -2.54
N GLY A 137 -10.66 -4.75 -2.55
CA GLY A 137 -10.75 -3.81 -3.65
C GLY A 137 -9.43 -3.05 -3.86
N THR A 138 -8.77 -2.66 -2.77
CA THR A 138 -7.42 -2.07 -2.84
C THR A 138 -6.41 -3.04 -3.42
N TRP A 139 -6.38 -4.30 -2.98
CA TRP A 139 -5.47 -5.32 -3.50
C TRP A 139 -5.67 -5.57 -4.98
N ASN A 140 -6.91 -5.64 -5.44
CA ASN A 140 -7.21 -5.78 -6.86
C ASN A 140 -6.66 -4.60 -7.66
N ASN A 141 -6.80 -3.37 -7.17
CA ASN A 141 -6.25 -2.19 -7.82
C ASN A 141 -4.72 -2.19 -7.86
N VAL A 142 -4.06 -2.52 -6.74
CA VAL A 142 -2.59 -2.62 -6.68
C VAL A 142 -2.09 -3.72 -7.63
N LYS A 143 -2.67 -4.93 -7.57
CA LYS A 143 -2.29 -6.07 -8.40
C LYS A 143 -2.52 -5.81 -9.88
N ASN A 144 -3.66 -5.20 -10.25
CA ASN A 144 -3.95 -4.89 -11.65
C ASN A 144 -2.97 -3.85 -12.20
N ARG A 145 -2.69 -2.77 -11.46
CA ARG A 145 -1.67 -1.80 -11.89
C ARG A 145 -0.33 -2.47 -12.08
N TYR A 146 0.05 -3.36 -11.17
CA TYR A 146 1.29 -4.12 -11.28
C TYR A 146 1.38 -5.01 -12.53
N LYS A 147 0.28 -5.69 -12.89
CA LYS A 147 0.24 -6.55 -14.09
C LYS A 147 0.49 -5.79 -15.39
N HIS A 148 0.12 -4.51 -15.43
CA HIS A 148 0.28 -3.66 -16.61
C HIS A 148 1.65 -2.97 -16.69
N LEU A 149 2.49 -3.11 -15.66
CA LEU A 149 3.88 -2.67 -15.69
C LEU A 149 4.71 -3.76 -16.37
N TYR A 150 5.01 -3.55 -17.65
CA TYR A 150 5.94 -4.41 -18.40
C TYR A 150 7.36 -4.24 -17.82
N GLY A 151 7.96 -5.33 -17.31
CA GLY A 151 9.29 -5.29 -16.69
C GLY A 151 9.25 -4.68 -15.29
N HIS A 152 8.92 -5.50 -14.28
CA HIS A 152 9.03 -5.10 -12.88
C HIS A 152 10.37 -5.54 -12.29
N SER A 153 10.97 -4.65 -11.51
CA SER A 153 12.18 -4.94 -10.74
C SER A 153 11.77 -5.29 -9.31
N ASP A 154 12.17 -6.48 -8.85
CA ASP A 154 11.96 -6.91 -7.47
C ASP A 154 12.68 -5.95 -6.49
N ASN A 155 13.82 -5.36 -6.90
CA ASN A 155 14.55 -4.36 -6.11
C ASN A 155 13.79 -3.04 -5.93
N LEU A 156 12.87 -2.72 -6.84
CA LEU A 156 12.08 -1.49 -6.77
C LEU A 156 10.69 -1.74 -6.18
N PHE A 157 10.41 -2.92 -5.64
CA PHE A 157 9.07 -3.33 -5.20
C PHE A 157 8.38 -2.29 -4.30
N SER A 158 9.10 -1.75 -3.32
CA SER A 158 8.59 -0.72 -2.42
C SER A 158 8.15 0.56 -3.15
N THR A 159 8.88 1.00 -4.18
CA THR A 159 8.58 2.25 -4.89
C THR A 159 7.29 2.17 -5.70
N TYR A 160 6.88 0.97 -6.13
CA TYR A 160 5.58 0.79 -6.78
C TYR A 160 4.41 0.94 -5.79
N LEU A 161 4.58 0.51 -4.53
CA LEU A 161 3.57 0.71 -3.48
C LEU A 161 3.49 2.17 -3.05
N GLN A 162 4.64 2.84 -2.98
CA GLN A 162 4.73 4.28 -2.70
C GLN A 162 4.08 5.07 -3.84
N GLU A 163 4.35 4.74 -5.10
CA GLU A 163 3.68 5.34 -6.26
C GLU A 163 2.16 5.19 -6.16
N PHE A 164 1.69 3.99 -5.84
CA PHE A 164 0.27 3.72 -5.69
C PHE A 164 -0.37 4.60 -4.60
N SER A 165 0.31 4.72 -3.46
CA SER A 165 -0.14 5.54 -2.33
C SER A 165 -0.13 7.03 -2.67
N TRP A 166 0.96 7.52 -3.27
CA TRP A 166 1.10 8.91 -3.74
C TRP A 166 -0.02 9.30 -4.71
N ARG A 167 -0.31 8.45 -5.70
CA ARG A 167 -1.38 8.71 -6.67
C ARG A 167 -2.77 8.74 -6.04
N ARG A 168 -3.02 7.99 -4.96
CA ARG A 168 -4.29 8.06 -4.22
C ARG A 168 -4.46 9.41 -3.52
N VAL A 169 -3.42 9.89 -2.85
CA VAL A 169 -3.40 11.20 -2.20
C VAL A 169 -3.56 12.33 -3.24
N HIS A 170 -2.85 12.23 -4.36
CA HIS A 170 -2.82 13.26 -5.41
C HIS A 170 -3.82 13.00 -6.55
N LYS A 171 -4.88 12.20 -6.33
CA LYS A 171 -5.82 11.77 -7.39
C LYS A 171 -6.49 12.92 -8.15
N ASN A 172 -6.75 14.03 -7.47
CA ASN A 172 -7.46 15.18 -8.06
C ASN A 172 -6.53 16.10 -8.87
N ASN A 173 -5.21 16.02 -8.66
CA ASN A 173 -4.26 16.91 -9.33
C ASN A 173 -2.88 16.25 -9.50
N THR A 174 -2.87 15.04 -10.05
CA THR A 174 -1.68 14.19 -10.12
C THR A 174 -0.55 14.85 -10.90
N PHE A 175 -0.85 15.43 -12.07
CA PHE A 175 0.18 16.03 -12.91
C PHE A 175 0.83 17.25 -12.23
N MET A 176 0.04 18.21 -11.73
CA MET A 176 0.63 19.40 -11.12
C MET A 176 1.33 19.08 -9.80
N SER A 177 0.82 18.11 -9.04
CA SER A 177 1.50 17.63 -7.82
C SER A 177 2.88 17.07 -8.18
N PHE A 178 3.00 16.30 -9.26
CA PHE A 178 4.27 15.76 -9.71
C PHE A 178 5.26 16.88 -10.09
N ILE A 179 4.83 17.85 -10.91
CA ILE A 179 5.68 18.98 -11.31
C ILE A 179 6.14 19.79 -10.09
N TYR A 180 5.27 20.02 -9.12
CA TYR A 180 5.62 20.70 -7.88
C TYR A 180 6.72 19.96 -7.11
N TRP A 181 6.56 18.64 -6.91
CA TRP A 181 7.52 17.84 -6.15
C TRP A 181 8.84 17.62 -6.89
N ILE A 182 8.84 17.58 -8.24
CA ILE A 182 10.09 17.61 -9.00
C ILE A 182 10.91 18.85 -8.64
N ARG A 183 10.30 20.04 -8.67
CA ARG A 183 10.98 21.29 -8.34
C ARG A 183 11.50 21.30 -6.90
N HIS A 184 10.76 20.68 -5.99
CA HIS A 184 11.15 20.59 -4.58
C HIS A 184 12.37 19.68 -4.37
N TYR A 185 12.37 18.49 -4.98
CA TYR A 185 13.41 17.48 -4.77
C TYR A 185 14.64 17.64 -5.66
N TYR A 186 14.47 18.25 -6.83
CA TYR A 186 15.53 18.51 -7.79
C TYR A 186 15.58 20.02 -8.09
N PRO A 187 16.03 20.84 -7.12
CA PRO A 187 16.20 22.27 -7.35
C PRO A 187 17.27 22.49 -8.43
N VAL A 188 16.97 23.42 -9.35
CA VAL A 188 17.86 23.84 -10.44
C VAL A 188 18.74 24.99 -9.97
#